data_AF-A0A8C6SKC2-F1
#
_entry.id   AF-A0A8C6SKC2-F1
#
_cell.length_a   1.000
_cell.length_b   1.000
_cell.length_c   1.000
_cell.angle_alpha   90.00
_cell.angle_beta   90.00
_cell.angle_gamma   90.00
#
_symmetry.space_group_name_H-M   'P 1'
#
loop_
_entity.id
_entity.type
_entity.pdbx_description
1 polymer ?
#
loop_
_entity_poly.entity_id
_entity_poly.type
_entity_poly.pdbx_seq_one_letter_code
_entity_poly.pdbx_strand_id
1 'polypeptide(L)'
;MAHINLNQYLSQLCNAIENREGAYCAELLSFKHPHVANPNYSPEEKCQNILEPPYDEMTAAHLRCCLAVANHDFVEAYKLQTVPQSLPAHKEENW
;
A
#
# COMPACT_ATOMS: atom_id res chain seq x y z
N MET A 1 7.59 -1.70 -20.49
CA MET A 1 7.34 -1.87 -19.04
C MET A 1 5.85 -1.75 -18.86
N ALA A 2 5.18 -2.78 -18.34
CA ALA A 2 3.73 -2.76 -18.25
C ALA A 2 3.31 -1.71 -17.20
N HIS A 3 2.68 -0.64 -17.65
CA HIS A 3 2.09 0.36 -16.77
C HIS A 3 0.85 -0.28 -16.12
N ILE A 4 1.03 -0.93 -14.97
CA ILE A 4 -0.10 -1.37 -14.16
C ILE A 4 -0.81 -0.10 -13.67
N ASN A 5 -2.12 -0.02 -13.93
CA ASN A 5 -2.92 1.08 -13.39
C ASN A 5 -3.23 0.81 -11.91
N LEU A 6 -3.53 1.87 -11.14
CA LEU A 6 -3.73 1.75 -9.69
C LEU A 6 -4.83 0.75 -9.32
N ASN A 7 -5.92 0.68 -10.09
CA ASN A 7 -7.01 -0.23 -9.79
C ASN A 7 -6.59 -1.70 -9.98
N GLN A 8 -5.83 -2.01 -11.03
CA GLN A 8 -5.27 -3.35 -11.25
C GLN A 8 -4.31 -3.74 -10.13
N TYR A 9 -3.48 -2.80 -9.67
CA TYR A 9 -2.58 -3.02 -8.53
C TYR A 9 -3.38 -3.33 -7.24
N LEU A 10 -4.40 -2.52 -6.92
CA LEU A 10 -5.22 -2.71 -5.72
C LEU A 10 -5.99 -4.03 -5.77
N SER A 11 -6.56 -4.41 -6.91
CA SER A 11 -7.22 -5.71 -7.07
C SER A 11 -6.25 -6.89 -6.92
N GLN A 12 -5.02 -6.77 -7.44
CA GLN A 12 -3.99 -7.81 -7.26
C GLN A 12 -3.59 -7.94 -5.79
N LEU A 13 -3.44 -6.82 -5.08
CA LEU A 13 -3.13 -6.82 -3.65
C LEU A 13 -4.27 -7.42 -2.83
N CYS A 14 -5.52 -7.07 -3.13
CA CYS A 14 -6.70 -7.63 -2.47
C CYS A 14 -6.74 -9.16 -2.63
N ASN A 15 -6.60 -9.66 -3.87
CA ASN A 15 -6.54 -11.10 -4.14
C ASN A 15 -5.36 -11.79 -3.41
N ALA A 16 -4.19 -11.15 -3.34
CA ALA A 16 -3.04 -11.70 -2.65
C ALA A 16 -3.26 -11.81 -1.13
N ILE A 17 -3.95 -10.82 -0.54
CA ILE A 17 -4.36 -10.84 0.87
C ILE A 17 -5.38 -11.98 1.11
N GLU A 18 -6.42 -12.08 0.28
CA GLU A 18 -7.44 -13.12 0.39
C GLU A 18 -6.86 -14.54 0.26
N ASN A 19 -5.91 -14.73 -0.66
CA ASN A 19 -5.21 -16.00 -0.86
C ASN A 19 -4.07 -16.25 0.14
N ARG A 20 -3.84 -15.34 1.09
CA ARG A 20 -2.76 -15.41 2.11
C ARG A 20 -1.35 -15.51 1.52
N GLU A 21 -1.12 -14.88 0.37
CA GLU A 21 0.15 -14.87 -0.34
C GLU A 21 1.09 -13.76 0.17
N GLY A 22 1.56 -13.90 1.42
CA GLY A 22 2.33 -12.85 2.10
C GLY A 22 3.60 -12.39 1.37
N ALA A 23 4.30 -13.30 0.68
CA ALA A 23 5.48 -12.94 -0.11
C ALA A 23 5.14 -12.04 -1.31
N TYR A 24 4.01 -12.31 -1.96
CA TYR A 24 3.55 -11.53 -3.10
C TYR A 24 3.01 -10.16 -2.64
N CYS A 25 2.28 -10.11 -1.53
CA CYS A 25 1.90 -8.83 -0.90
C CYS A 25 3.13 -7.97 -0.57
N ALA A 26 4.20 -8.57 -0.04
CA ALA A 26 5.43 -7.85 0.28
C ALA A 26 6.15 -7.31 -0.97
N GLU A 27 6.11 -8.05 -2.07
CA GLU A 27 6.64 -7.58 -3.35
C GLU A 27 5.81 -6.41 -3.91
N LEU A 28 4.48 -6.54 -3.87
CA LEU A 28 3.53 -5.50 -4.30
C LEU A 28 3.70 -4.21 -3.48
N LEU A 29 3.90 -4.29 -2.16
CA LEU A 29 4.13 -3.14 -1.28
C LEU A 29 5.61 -2.68 -1.24
N SER A 30 6.45 -3.17 -2.14
CA SER A 30 7.85 -2.74 -2.21
C SER A 30 8.04 -1.53 -3.11
N PHE A 31 9.03 -0.68 -2.79
CA PHE A 31 9.46 0.43 -3.64
C PHE A 31 10.05 -0.01 -4.99
N LYS A 32 10.27 -1.31 -5.20
CA LYS A 32 10.81 -1.86 -6.43
C LYS A 32 9.73 -2.10 -7.48
N HIS A 33 8.46 -2.11 -7.08
CA HIS A 33 7.38 -2.45 -7.98
C HIS A 33 7.06 -1.28 -8.93
N PRO A 34 6.74 -1.54 -10.22
CA PRO A 34 6.51 -0.49 -11.23
C PRO A 34 5.38 0.51 -10.92
N HIS A 35 4.51 0.23 -9.95
CA HIS A 35 3.38 1.09 -9.58
C HIS A 35 3.84 2.42 -8.95
N VAL A 36 5.04 2.42 -8.34
CA VAL A 36 5.67 3.58 -7.67
C VAL A 36 5.87 4.77 -8.63
N ALA A 37 6.01 4.50 -9.93
CA ALA A 37 6.27 5.52 -10.95
C ALA A 37 5.01 6.27 -11.44
N ASN A 38 3.82 6.00 -10.87
CA ASN A 38 2.57 6.63 -11.31
C ASN A 38 2.02 7.61 -10.25
N PRO A 39 2.34 8.91 -10.34
CA PRO A 39 2.09 9.87 -9.26
C PRO A 39 0.65 10.41 -9.14
N ASN A 40 -0.31 9.87 -9.89
CA ASN A 40 -1.55 10.60 -10.20
C ASN A 40 -2.83 10.08 -9.53
N TYR A 41 -2.88 9.84 -8.21
CA TYR A 41 -4.16 9.55 -7.55
C TYR A 41 -4.20 10.00 -6.08
N SER A 42 -5.39 10.36 -5.60
CA SER A 42 -5.74 10.37 -4.18
C SER A 42 -5.91 8.91 -3.73
N PRO A 43 -4.94 8.31 -3.03
CA PRO A 43 -4.92 6.87 -2.81
C PRO A 43 -5.94 6.43 -1.76
N GLU A 44 -6.36 7.30 -0.83
CA GLU A 44 -7.24 6.92 0.28
C GLU A 44 -8.59 6.37 -0.17
N GLU A 45 -9.36 7.13 -0.95
CA GLU A 45 -10.72 6.71 -1.35
C GLU A 45 -10.68 5.40 -2.15
N LYS A 46 -9.67 5.22 -2.99
CA LYS A 46 -9.56 4.00 -3.80
C LYS A 46 -9.13 2.79 -2.97
N CYS A 47 -8.23 2.98 -2.01
CA CYS A 47 -7.84 1.93 -1.08
C CYS A 47 -9.05 1.50 -0.23
N GLN A 48 -9.80 2.45 0.35
CA GLN A 48 -10.99 2.17 1.16
C GLN A 48 -12.12 1.46 0.41
N ASN A 49 -12.26 1.71 -0.89
CA ASN A 49 -13.29 1.07 -1.71
C ASN A 49 -12.95 -0.37 -2.13
N ILE A 50 -11.67 -0.79 -2.04
CA ILE A 50 -11.20 -2.08 -2.57
C ILE A 50 -10.60 -2.98 -1.48
N LEU A 51 -9.98 -2.39 -0.47
CA LEU A 51 -9.29 -3.08 0.62
C LEU A 51 -10.06 -2.86 1.91
N GLU A 52 -10.11 -3.91 2.73
CA GLU A 52 -10.66 -3.85 4.08
C GLU A 52 -9.60 -3.36 5.08
N PRO A 53 -10.01 -2.70 6.18
CA PRO A 53 -9.12 -2.41 7.30
C PRO A 53 -8.42 -3.66 7.84
N PRO A 54 -7.11 -3.58 8.16
CA PRO A 54 -6.23 -2.39 8.17
C PRO A 54 -5.46 -2.20 6.85
N TYR A 55 -5.74 -2.99 5.81
CA TYR A 55 -4.95 -3.03 4.58
C TYR A 55 -5.15 -1.79 3.70
N ASP A 56 -6.31 -1.16 3.77
CA ASP A 56 -6.61 0.12 3.13
C ASP A 56 -5.67 1.23 3.63
N GLU A 57 -5.54 1.38 4.94
CA GLU A 57 -4.68 2.36 5.61
C GLU A 57 -3.20 2.10 5.29
N MET A 58 -2.77 0.84 5.38
CA MET A 58 -1.41 0.43 5.03
C MET A 58 -1.06 0.79 3.59
N THR A 59 -1.96 0.46 2.65
CA THR A 59 -1.71 0.64 1.22
C THR A 59 -1.76 2.12 0.85
N ALA A 60 -2.68 2.89 1.43
CA ALA A 60 -2.74 4.33 1.25
C ALA A 60 -1.47 5.02 1.78
N ALA A 61 -0.97 4.64 2.95
CA ALA A 61 0.27 5.16 3.51
C ALA A 61 1.49 4.84 2.61
N HIS A 62 1.59 3.60 2.10
CA HIS A 62 2.62 3.20 1.15
C HIS A 62 2.61 4.05 -0.12
N LEU A 63 1.44 4.24 -0.73
CA LEU A 63 1.29 5.04 -1.95
C LEU A 63 1.65 6.51 -1.71
N ARG A 64 1.24 7.10 -0.58
CA ARG A 64 1.68 8.45 -0.19
C ARG A 64 3.20 8.52 0.02
N CYS A 65 3.80 7.50 0.60
CA CYS A 65 5.25 7.44 0.79
C CYS A 65 5.98 7.41 -0.56
N CYS A 66 5.47 6.64 -1.53
CA CYS A 66 5.98 6.64 -2.91
C CYS A 66 5.92 8.03 -3.56
N LEU A 67 4.82 8.77 -3.35
CA LEU A 67 4.67 10.14 -3.85
C LEU A 67 5.67 11.10 -3.19
N ALA A 68 5.82 11.05 -1.87
CA ALA A 68 6.76 11.88 -1.13
C ALA A 68 8.21 11.64 -1.59
N VAL A 69 8.59 10.37 -1.80
CA VAL A 69 9.90 9.98 -2.38
C VAL A 69 10.06 10.54 -3.80
N ALA A 70 9.04 10.44 -4.65
CA ALA A 70 9.08 10.99 -6.01
C ALA A 70 9.23 12.52 -6.02
N ASN A 71 8.68 13.20 -5.01
CA ASN A 71 8.76 14.66 -4.83
C ASN A 71 10.04 15.12 -4.11
N HIS A 72 10.95 14.19 -3.76
CA HIS A 72 12.14 14.44 -2.92
C HIS A 72 11.82 14.97 -1.51
N ASP A 73 10.59 14.79 -1.01
CA ASP A 73 10.25 15.06 0.39
C ASP A 73 10.50 13.80 1.24
N PHE A 74 11.76 13.61 1.59
CA PHE A 74 12.17 12.47 2.39
C PHE A 74 11.73 12.56 3.85
N VAL A 75 11.38 13.75 4.34
CA VAL A 75 10.89 13.95 5.71
C VAL A 75 9.46 13.43 5.83
N GLU A 76 8.62 13.74 4.85
CA GLU A 76 7.26 13.19 4.76
C GLU A 76 7.29 11.67 4.51
N ALA A 77 8.14 11.20 3.58
CA ALA A 77 8.30 9.77 3.31
C ALA A 77 8.66 8.97 4.57
N TYR A 78 9.60 9.47 5.38
CA TYR A 78 9.99 8.80 6.62
C TYR A 78 8.85 8.71 7.64
N LYS A 79 8.01 9.75 7.73
CA LYS A 79 6.83 9.74 8.63
C LYS A 79 5.77 8.73 8.19
N LEU A 80 5.67 8.45 6.90
CA LEU A 80 4.71 7.53 6.30
C LEU A 80 5.19 6.07 6.26
N GLN A 81 6.49 5.83 6.50
CA GLN A 81 7.07 4.48 6.56
C GLN A 81 6.69 3.73 7.86
N THR A 82 6.14 4.42 8.86
CA THR A 82 5.77 3.79 10.13
C THR A 82 4.59 2.84 9.94
N VAL A 83 4.71 1.67 10.57
CA VAL A 83 3.65 0.65 10.63
C VAL A 83 2.36 1.30 11.13
N PRO A 84 1.23 1.20 10.41
CA PRO A 84 -0.02 1.77 10.90
C PRO A 84 -0.38 1.19 12.26
N GLN A 85 -0.82 2.06 13.16
CA GLN A 85 -1.11 1.72 14.56
C GLN A 85 -2.22 0.66 14.71
N SER A 86 -2.98 0.40 13.64
CA SER A 86 -4.06 -0.59 13.55
C SER A 86 -3.57 -2.04 13.35
N LEU A 87 -2.31 -2.25 12.94
CA LEU A 87 -1.73 -3.60 12.77
C LEU A 87 -1.45 -4.34 14.09
N PRO A 88 -0.88 -3.70 15.13
CA PRO A 88 -0.75 -4.32 16.45
C PRO A 88 -2.09 -4.78 17.04
N ALA A 89 -3.18 -4.05 16.81
CA ALA A 89 -4.52 -4.42 17.29
C ALA A 89 -5.03 -5.73 16.63
N HIS A 90 -4.73 -5.96 15.35
CA HIS A 90 -5.07 -7.22 14.67
C HIS A 90 -4.21 -8.41 15.10
N LYS A 91 -3.06 -8.15 15.74
CA LYS A 91 -2.29 -9.20 16.43
C LYS A 91 -3.02 -9.69 17.68
N GLU A 92 -3.80 -8.82 18.32
CA GLU A 92 -4.58 -9.14 19.52
C GLU A 92 -5.92 -9.85 19.22
N GLU A 93 -6.33 -10.02 17.96
CA GLU A 93 -7.51 -10.84 17.62
C GLU A 93 -7.15 -12.28 17.21
N ASN A 94 -5.84 -12.58 17.08
CA ASN A 94 -5.34 -13.88 16.66
C ASN A 94 -4.75 -14.72 17.83
N TRP A 95 -5.04 -14.37 19.09
CA TRP A 95 -4.77 -15.20 20.28
C TRP A 95 -6.07 -15.64 20.95
#